data_AF-A0A1H9D046-F1
#
_entry.id   AF-A0A1H9D046-F1
#
_cell.length_a   1.000
_cell.length_b   1.000
_cell.length_c   1.000
_cell.angle_alpha   90.00
_cell.angle_beta   90.00
_cell.angle_gamma   90.00
#
_symmetry.space_group_name_H-M   'P 1'
#
loop_
_entity.id
_entity.type
_entity.pdbx_description
1 polymer ?
#
loop_
_entity_poly.entity_id
_entity_poly.type
_entity_poly.pdbx_seq_one_letter_code
_entity_poly.pdbx_strand_id
1 'polypeptide(L)' 'MKPGIKVSIRKKGERDGGVDPQMQQRIDEAVHFVQGLRKKGDNVKQMMEKLNEHDHKHPDGSDWSYDSLHDFIAEHHI' A
#
# COMPACT_ATOMS: atom_id res chain seq x y z
N MET A 1 -26.78 39.36 4.88
CA MET A 1 -25.41 38.81 5.08
C MET A 1 -25.57 37.40 5.63
N LYS A 2 -25.25 36.37 4.84
CA LYS A 2 -25.44 34.96 5.24
C LYS A 2 -24.32 34.57 6.22
N PRO A 3 -24.63 34.10 7.44
CA PRO A 3 -23.59 33.63 8.35
C PRO A 3 -23.02 32.32 7.79
N GLY A 4 -21.74 32.34 7.45
CA GLY A 4 -20.99 31.15 7.04
C GLY A 4 -21.06 30.11 8.15
N ILE A 5 -21.67 28.96 7.84
CA ILE A 5 -21.86 27.85 8.76
C ILE A 5 -20.46 27.31 9.12
N LYS A 6 -20.02 27.61 10.34
CA LYS A 6 -18.81 27.05 10.95
C LYS A 6 -19.13 25.64 11.43
N VAL A 7 -18.99 24.65 10.54
CA VAL A 7 -19.20 23.25 10.88
C VAL A 7 -18.07 22.80 11.79
N SER A 8 -18.35 22.77 13.09
CA SER A 8 -17.48 22.14 14.09
C SER A 8 -17.71 20.63 14.02
N ILE A 9 -16.91 19.93 13.23
CA ILE A 9 -16.92 18.46 13.23
C ILE A 9 -16.05 17.99 14.39
N ARG A 10 -16.70 17.76 15.53
CA ARG A 10 -16.22 16.78 16.50
C ARG A 10 -17.23 15.66 16.53
N LYS A 11 -16.85 14.48 16.02
CA LYS A 11 -17.63 13.26 16.23
C LYS A 11 -16.72 12.05 16.38
N LYS A 12 -16.81 11.49 17.59
CA LYS A 12 -16.66 10.10 18.04
C LYS A 12 -15.78 9.17 17.18
N GLY A 13 -14.73 8.64 17.81
CA GLY A 13 -13.79 7.72 17.20
C GLY A 13 -14.43 6.50 16.55
N GLU A 14 -13.97 6.21 15.34
CA GLU A 14 -14.01 4.91 14.69
C GLU A 14 -12.99 5.01 13.52
N ARG A 15 -11.82 4.41 13.76
CA ARG A 15 -10.72 4.05 12.83
C ARG A 15 -10.27 5.14 11.85
N ASP A 16 -9.03 5.59 12.02
CA ASP A 16 -8.18 6.25 11.01
C ASP A 16 -8.47 5.70 9.59
N GLY A 17 -9.34 6.40 8.87
CA GLY A 17 -9.90 5.99 7.58
C GLY A 17 -9.48 6.91 6.44
N GLY A 18 -8.38 7.65 6.63
CA GLY A 18 -7.63 8.21 5.52
C GLY A 18 -6.39 7.36 5.37
N VAL A 19 -6.32 6.53 4.33
CA VAL A 19 -5.02 6.01 3.87
C VAL A 19 -4.11 7.22 3.71
N ASP A 20 -3.08 7.31 4.54
CA ASP A 20 -2.18 8.45 4.53
C ASP A 20 -1.65 8.59 3.09
N PRO A 21 -1.65 9.77 2.46
CA PRO A 21 -1.21 9.90 1.07
C PRO A 21 0.24 9.41 0.87
N GLN A 22 1.05 9.34 1.93
CA GLN A 22 2.34 8.63 1.89
C GLN A 22 2.20 7.10 1.80
N MET A 23 1.25 6.52 2.54
CA MET A 23 0.96 5.08 2.50
C MET A 23 0.48 4.66 1.11
N GLN A 24 -0.39 5.46 0.49
CA GLN A 24 -0.89 5.18 -0.85
C GLN A 24 0.21 5.26 -1.92
N GLN A 25 1.15 6.21 -1.80
CA GLN A 25 2.32 6.26 -2.68
C GLN A 25 3.21 5.03 -2.53
N ARG A 26 3.46 4.57 -1.29
CA ARG A 26 4.25 3.35 -1.05
C ARG A 26 3.58 2.10 -1.63
N ILE A 27 2.25 2.01 -1.53
CA ILE A 27 1.48 0.93 -2.16
C ILE A 27 1.63 1.00 -3.67
N ASP A 28 1.43 2.17 -4.28
CA ASP A 28 1.52 2.34 -5.73
C ASP A 28 2.92 1.99 -6.26
N GLU A 29 3.98 2.43 -5.56
CA GLU A 29 5.36 2.06 -5.85
C GLU A 29 5.58 0.54 -5.76
N ALA A 30 5.08 -0.10 -4.69
CA ALA A 30 5.18 -1.54 -4.52
C ALA A 30 4.41 -2.31 -5.60
N VAL A 31 3.18 -1.90 -5.95
CA VAL A 31 2.40 -2.48 -7.06
C VAL A 31 3.18 -2.35 -8.36
N HIS A 32 3.72 -1.16 -8.65
CA HIS A 32 4.44 -0.91 -9.89
C HIS A 32 5.71 -1.78 -9.97
N PHE A 33 6.43 -1.90 -8.86
CA PHE A 33 7.62 -2.73 -8.77
C PHE A 33 7.30 -4.21 -8.96
N VAL A 34 6.27 -4.72 -8.27
CA VAL A 34 5.78 -6.10 -8.41
C VAL A 34 5.31 -6.38 -9.83
N GLN A 35 4.56 -5.47 -10.46
CA GLN A 35 4.18 -5.61 -11.87
C GLN A 35 5.39 -5.65 -12.81
N GLY A 36 6.40 -4.81 -12.58
CA GLY A 36 7.64 -4.80 -13.35
C GLY A 36 8.39 -6.12 -13.25
N LEU A 37 8.47 -6.68 -12.04
CA LEU A 37 9.10 -7.97 -11.80
C LEU A 37 8.29 -9.14 -12.38
N ARG A 38 6.95 -9.08 -12.31
CA ARG A 38 6.09 -10.12 -12.87
C ARG A 38 6.19 -10.14 -14.40
N LYS A 39 6.21 -8.97 -15.04
CA LYS A 39 6.50 -8.84 -16.48
C LYS A 39 7.87 -9.41 -16.87
N LYS A 40 8.85 -9.33 -15.96
CA LYS A 40 10.18 -9.91 -16.15
C LYS A 40 10.19 -11.44 -16.01
N GLY A 41 9.13 -12.03 -15.46
CA GLY A 41 9.03 -13.46 -15.14
C GLY A 41 9.75 -13.84 -13.85
N ASP A 42 10.01 -12.88 -12.96
CA ASP A 42 10.56 -13.16 -11.63
C ASP A 42 9.56 -13.98 -10.80
N ASN A 43 10.07 -14.96 -10.05
CA ASN A 43 9.27 -15.73 -9.11
C ASN A 43 8.91 -14.87 -7.89
N VAL A 44 7.77 -15.14 -7.27
CA VAL A 44 7.29 -14.43 -6.05
C VAL A 44 8.36 -14.33 -4.97
N LYS A 45 9.19 -15.37 -4.80
CA LYS A 45 10.30 -15.36 -3.83
C LYS A 45 11.38 -14.31 -4.17
N GLN A 46 11.76 -14.23 -5.44
CA GLN A 46 12.71 -13.22 -5.94
C GLN A 46 12.11 -11.81 -5.87
N MET A 47 10.80 -11.69 -6.06
CA MET A 47 10.09 -10.42 -5.94
C MET A 47 10.08 -9.92 -4.50
N MET A 48 9.83 -10.82 -3.54
CA MET A 48 9.91 -10.52 -2.11
C MET A 48 11.32 -10.11 -1.70
N GLU A 49 12.35 -10.84 -2.15
CA GLU A 49 13.74 -10.48 -1.88
C GLU A 49 14.05 -9.07 -2.39
N LYS A 50 13.69 -8.74 -3.64
CA LYS A 50 13.93 -7.41 -4.22
C LYS A 50 13.12 -6.31 -3.53
N LEU A 51 11.87 -6.55 -3.17
CA LEU A 51 11.07 -5.57 -2.44
C LEU A 51 11.71 -5.24 -1.08
N ASN A 52 12.17 -6.26 -0.36
CA ASN A 52 12.82 -6.08 0.94
C ASN A 52 14.22 -5.46 0.80
N GLU A 53 15.00 -5.82 -0.24
CA GLU A 53 16.31 -5.19 -0.52
C GLU A 53 16.18 -3.70 -0.84
N HIS A 54 15.11 -3.29 -1.50
CA HIS A 54 14.84 -1.90 -1.85
C HIS A 54 14.12 -1.11 -0.74
N ASP A 55 13.91 -1.70 0.45
CA ASP A 55 13.11 -1.16 1.57
C ASP A 55 11.69 -0.73 1.15
N HIS A 56 11.14 -1.34 0.10
CA HIS A 56 9.74 -1.19 -0.25
C HIS A 56 8.92 -1.98 0.74
N LYS A 57 8.66 -1.42 1.92
CA LYS A 57 7.87 -2.08 2.96
C LYS A 57 6.43 -2.28 2.52
N HIS A 58 5.80 -3.30 3.09
CA HIS A 58 4.37 -3.53 2.97
C HIS A 58 3.61 -2.27 3.42
N PRO A 59 2.39 -1.99 2.91
CA PRO A 59 1.53 -0.91 3.40
C PRO A 59 1.44 -0.83 4.92
N ASP A 60 1.44 -1.99 5.59
CA ASP A 60 1.39 -2.12 7.06
C ASP A 60 2.68 -1.68 7.78
N GLY A 61 3.74 -1.36 7.03
CA GLY A 61 5.07 -1.02 7.56
C GLY A 61 5.94 -2.23 7.90
N SER A 62 5.43 -3.44 7.66
CA SER A 62 6.15 -4.71 7.82
C SER A 62 6.91 -5.09 6.55
N ASP A 63 7.89 -5.99 6.67
CA ASP A 63 8.59 -6.53 5.50
C ASP A 63 7.67 -7.47 4.69
N TRP A 64 7.93 -7.60 3.39
CA TRP A 64 7.16 -8.49 2.54
C TRP A 64 7.47 -9.94 2.90
N SER A 65 6.42 -10.67 3.23
CA SER A 65 6.46 -12.13 3.37
C SER A 65 5.99 -12.79 2.08
N TYR A 66 6.35 -14.07 1.90
CA TYR A 66 5.93 -14.84 0.73
C TYR A 66 4.40 -14.85 0.60
N ASP A 67 3.69 -15.15 1.70
CA ASP A 67 2.22 -15.16 1.73
C ASP A 67 1.62 -13.78 1.45
N SER A 68 2.08 -12.71 2.12
CA SER A 68 1.57 -11.36 1.90
C SER A 68 1.80 -10.88 0.46
N LEU A 69 2.96 -11.17 -0.12
CA LEU A 69 3.25 -10.80 -1.50
C LEU A 69 2.43 -11.65 -2.49
N HIS A 70 2.29 -12.94 -2.23
CA HIS A 70 1.50 -13.83 -3.06
C HIS A 70 0.02 -13.43 -3.06
N ASP A 71 -0.53 -13.12 -1.89
CA ASP A 71 -1.90 -12.63 -1.71
C ASP A 71 -2.09 -11.28 -2.39
N PHE A 72 -1.14 -10.35 -2.22
CA PHE A 72 -1.14 -9.05 -2.89
C PHE A 72 -1.10 -9.14 -4.41
N ILE A 73 -0.26 -10.02 -4.96
CA ILE A 73 -0.20 -10.29 -6.39
C ILE A 73 -1.54 -10.85 -6.90
N ALA A 74 -2.16 -11.76 -6.14
CA ALA A 74 -3.46 -12.34 -6.48
C ALA A 74 -4.58 -11.30 -6.40
N GLU A 75 -4.61 -10.46 -5.37
CA GLU A 75 -5.60 -9.41 -5.15
C GLU A 75 -5.51 -8.30 -6.19
N HIS A 76 -4.29 -7.90 -6.57
CA HIS A 76 -4.05 -6.89 -7.60
C HIS A 76 -4.06 -7.44 -9.04
N HIS A 77 -4.37 -8.73 -9.24
CA HIS A 77 -4.41 -9.38 -10.56
C HIS A 77 -3.12 -9.16 -11.39
N ILE A 78 -1.96 -9.16 -10.73
CA ILE A 78 -0.65 -8.95 -11.35
C ILE A 78 -0.16 -10.23 -12.00
#